data_AF-A0A1I8AG28-F1
#
_entry.id   AF-A0A1I8AG28-F1
#
_cell.length_a   1.000
_cell.length_b   1.000
_cell.length_c   1.000
_cell.angle_alpha   90.00
_cell.angle_beta   90.00
_cell.angle_gamma   90.00
#
_symmetry.space_group_name_H-M   'P 1'
#
loop_
_entity.id
_entity.type
_entity.pdbx_description
1 polymer ?
#
loop_
_entity_poly.entity_id
_entity_poly.type
_entity_poly.pdbx_seq_one_letter_code
_entity_poly.pdbx_strand_id
1 'polypeptide(L)'
;MQSQTTQAWKLNDFANSQTVKKNVKMTMDRIHGFRENVNCSSLIERRQYHSNETLRDRAKKWTFNERRFLLVPQTCQHIKEKYAFLDKPLSQEEQNFPLAYGLLVYDNPVQVYFLISALYQPQNQFCIAVDENATDNFKKQMMRLSTCFPNIVVMETPKVLWCSFAVLEGVYSCVKHLAKLPNNWKYYQVFNAVDKT
;
A
#
# COMPACT_ATOMS: atom_id res chain seq x y z
N MET A 1 51.58 -18.12 -35.59
CA MET A 1 50.79 -16.91 -35.92
C MET A 1 49.54 -16.92 -35.06
N GLN A 2 49.17 -15.75 -34.55
CA GLN A 2 48.47 -15.53 -33.28
C GLN A 2 47.02 -16.05 -33.24
N SER A 3 46.65 -16.70 -32.14
CA SER A 3 45.26 -16.91 -31.72
C SER A 3 44.71 -15.60 -31.14
N GLN A 4 43.63 -15.07 -31.70
CA GLN A 4 42.91 -13.95 -31.12
C GLN A 4 42.00 -14.43 -30.00
N THR A 5 42.35 -14.12 -28.76
CA THR A 5 41.48 -14.25 -27.59
C THR A 5 40.51 -13.07 -27.56
N THR A 6 39.22 -13.33 -27.76
CA THR A 6 38.14 -12.35 -27.52
C THR A 6 38.13 -11.96 -26.06
N GLN A 7 38.50 -10.71 -25.76
CA GLN A 7 38.40 -10.13 -24.43
C GLN A 7 36.93 -9.93 -24.08
N ALA A 8 36.40 -10.79 -23.21
CA ALA A 8 35.12 -10.58 -22.55
C ALA A 8 35.19 -9.30 -21.70
N TRP A 9 34.20 -8.42 -21.86
CA TRP A 9 34.05 -7.23 -21.03
C TRP A 9 33.86 -7.67 -19.57
N LYS A 10 34.91 -7.53 -18.76
CA LYS A 10 34.81 -7.71 -17.31
C LYS A 10 33.98 -6.56 -16.73
N LEU A 11 32.75 -6.85 -16.34
CA LEU A 11 31.94 -5.99 -15.47
C LEU A 11 32.45 -6.07 -14.01
N ASN A 12 33.70 -5.66 -13.78
CA ASN A 12 34.25 -5.33 -12.47
C ASN A 12 34.79 -3.89 -12.64
N ASP A 13 34.34 -2.81 -12.00
CA ASP A 13 33.73 -2.62 -10.69
C ASP A 13 32.74 -1.44 -10.74
N PHE A 14 31.43 -1.70 -10.94
CA PHE A 14 30.40 -0.70 -10.63
C PHE A 14 29.99 -0.73 -9.14
N ALA A 15 30.73 -1.50 -8.34
CA ALA A 15 30.54 -1.64 -6.92
C ALA A 15 31.52 -0.70 -6.17
N ASN A 16 30.93 0.33 -5.55
CA ASN A 16 31.52 1.21 -4.54
C ASN A 16 32.02 2.58 -5.00
N SER A 17 31.09 3.42 -5.45
CA SER A 17 31.37 4.84 -5.53
C SER A 17 30.16 5.64 -5.07
N GLN A 18 30.22 6.15 -3.84
CA GLN A 18 29.32 7.22 -3.42
C GLN A 18 29.35 8.38 -4.43
N THR A 19 30.47 8.59 -5.10
CA THR A 19 30.63 9.54 -6.19
C THR A 19 29.75 9.20 -7.39
N VAL A 20 29.66 7.93 -7.82
CA VAL A 20 28.74 7.52 -8.90
C VAL A 20 27.29 7.72 -8.49
N LYS A 21 26.91 7.33 -7.26
CA LYS A 21 25.54 7.58 -6.75
C LYS A 21 25.23 9.08 -6.65
N LYS A 22 26.19 9.89 -6.22
CA LYS A 22 26.09 11.34 -6.14
C LYS A 22 25.96 11.96 -7.53
N ASN A 23 26.76 11.51 -8.50
CA ASN A 23 26.73 11.98 -9.88
C ASN A 23 25.41 11.62 -10.56
N VAL A 24 24.92 10.39 -10.39
CA VAL A 24 23.60 9.98 -10.89
C VAL A 24 22.51 10.83 -10.25
N LYS A 25 22.55 11.05 -8.92
CA LYS A 25 21.58 11.92 -8.24
C LYS A 25 21.62 13.36 -8.77
N MET A 26 22.81 13.94 -8.93
CA MET A 26 22.99 15.29 -9.49
C MET A 26 22.49 15.39 -10.93
N THR A 27 22.70 14.35 -11.75
CA THR A 27 22.18 14.29 -13.12
C THR A 27 20.66 14.21 -13.13
N MET A 28 20.08 13.41 -12.24
CA MET A 28 18.62 13.28 -12.12
C MET A 28 17.97 14.56 -11.60
N ASP A 29 18.58 15.23 -10.61
CA ASP A 29 18.13 16.51 -10.07
C ASP A 29 18.17 17.66 -11.11
N ARG A 30 18.89 17.49 -12.23
CA ARG A 30 18.91 18.43 -13.37
C ARG A 30 17.78 18.20 -14.37
N ILE A 31 17.04 17.10 -14.27
CA ILE A 31 15.91 16.82 -15.15
C ILE A 31 14.73 17.71 -14.74
N HIS A 32 14.20 18.50 -15.68
CA HIS A 32 13.12 19.45 -15.39
C HIS A 32 11.85 18.73 -14.90
N GLY A 33 11.61 18.86 -13.59
CA GLY A 33 10.50 18.26 -12.87
C GLY A 33 10.80 16.98 -12.10
N PHE A 34 12.08 16.61 -11.94
CA PHE A 34 12.48 15.55 -11.03
C PHE A 34 12.23 15.96 -9.57
N ARG A 35 11.31 15.25 -8.89
CA ARG A 35 10.90 15.50 -7.48
C ARG A 35 10.16 16.81 -7.24
N GLU A 36 9.29 17.22 -8.16
CA GLU A 36 8.42 18.36 -7.91
C GLU A 36 7.48 18.11 -6.72
N ASN A 37 7.47 19.04 -5.78
CA ASN A 37 6.53 19.05 -4.66
C ASN A 37 5.17 19.53 -5.16
N VAL A 38 4.13 18.75 -4.90
CA VAL A 38 2.76 19.06 -5.31
C VAL A 38 2.03 19.66 -4.11
N ASN A 39 1.48 20.88 -4.26
CA ASN A 39 0.61 21.49 -3.26
C ASN A 39 -0.81 20.94 -3.41
N CYS A 40 -1.16 19.92 -2.63
CA CYS A 40 -2.46 19.26 -2.67
C CYS A 40 -3.63 20.20 -2.30
N SER A 41 -3.45 21.11 -1.34
CA SER A 41 -4.51 22.05 -0.93
C SER A 41 -4.94 22.92 -2.11
N SER A 42 -3.97 23.45 -2.86
CA SER A 42 -4.25 24.25 -4.05
C SER A 42 -4.95 23.46 -5.17
N LEU A 43 -4.75 22.15 -5.23
CA LEU A 43 -5.40 21.26 -6.22
C LEU A 43 -6.84 20.95 -5.85
N ILE A 44 -7.09 20.66 -4.58
CA ILE A 44 -8.39 20.24 -4.05
C ILE A 44 -9.36 21.43 -4.02
N GLU A 45 -8.93 22.57 -3.46
CA GLU A 45 -9.80 23.74 -3.28
C GLU A 45 -10.24 24.38 -4.60
N ARG A 46 -9.37 24.36 -5.62
CA ARG A 46 -9.65 25.06 -6.89
C ARG A 46 -10.30 24.19 -7.96
N ARG A 47 -10.52 22.88 -7.70
CA ARG A 47 -10.86 21.86 -8.72
C ARG A 47 -9.98 21.95 -9.99
N GLN A 48 -8.77 22.51 -9.86
CA GLN A 48 -7.89 22.83 -10.99
C GLN A 48 -7.15 21.60 -11.52
N TYR A 49 -7.27 20.47 -10.84
CA TYR A 49 -6.67 19.21 -11.29
C TYR A 49 -7.08 18.85 -12.72
N HIS A 50 -8.35 19.04 -13.09
CA HIS A 50 -8.81 18.72 -14.45
C HIS A 50 -8.48 19.80 -15.49
N SER A 51 -8.42 21.08 -15.09
CA SER A 51 -8.23 22.20 -16.02
C SER A 51 -6.77 22.61 -16.23
N ASN A 52 -5.84 22.14 -15.39
CA ASN A 52 -4.45 22.57 -15.43
C ASN A 52 -3.50 21.41 -15.82
N GLU A 53 -3.20 21.32 -17.11
CA GLU A 53 -2.31 20.32 -17.69
C GLU A 53 -0.90 20.33 -17.06
N THR A 54 -0.35 21.52 -16.79
CA THR A 54 0.96 21.64 -16.15
C THR A 54 0.98 21.07 -14.73
N LEU A 55 -0.12 21.19 -13.97
CA LEU A 55 -0.19 20.61 -12.63
C LEU A 55 -0.34 19.09 -12.68
N ARG A 56 -1.10 18.57 -13.65
CA ARG A 56 -1.20 17.12 -13.88
C ARG A 56 0.16 16.53 -14.25
N ASP A 57 0.91 17.20 -15.13
CA ASP A 57 2.22 16.71 -15.54
C ASP A 57 3.25 16.78 -14.43
N ARG A 58 3.18 17.77 -13.55
CA ARG A 58 3.99 17.82 -12.32
C ARG A 58 3.60 16.72 -11.33
N ALA A 59 2.30 16.47 -11.14
CA ALA A 59 1.82 15.40 -10.27
C ALA A 59 2.22 14.00 -10.78
N LYS A 60 2.21 13.77 -12.10
CA LYS A 60 2.72 12.53 -12.70
C LYS A 60 4.21 12.29 -12.46
N LYS A 61 4.99 13.36 -12.27
CA LYS A 61 6.44 13.30 -11.98
C LYS A 61 6.74 13.12 -10.49
N TRP A 62 5.73 13.18 -9.63
CA TRP A 62 5.91 12.92 -8.21
C TRP A 62 6.39 11.48 -8.00
N THR A 63 7.48 11.33 -7.24
CA THR A 63 8.09 10.02 -7.01
C THR A 63 7.79 9.57 -5.58
N PHE A 64 7.02 8.48 -5.45
CA PHE A 64 6.81 7.84 -4.17
C PHE A 64 8.03 7.01 -3.79
N ASN A 65 8.60 7.26 -2.61
CA ASN A 65 9.72 6.46 -2.10
C ASN A 65 9.21 5.43 -1.09
N GLU A 66 8.85 4.25 -1.59
CA GLU A 66 8.34 3.12 -0.81
C GLU A 66 9.26 2.75 0.37
N ARG A 67 10.59 2.87 0.20
CA ARG A 67 11.57 2.55 1.25
C ARG A 67 11.44 3.41 2.50
N ARG A 68 10.81 4.59 2.41
CA ARG A 68 10.54 5.43 3.59
C ARG A 68 9.37 4.92 4.45
N PHE A 69 8.54 4.06 3.88
CA PHE A 69 7.32 3.52 4.49
C PHE A 69 7.46 2.03 4.81
N LEU A 70 8.36 1.32 4.11
CA LEU A 70 8.88 0.02 4.50
C LEU A 70 9.86 0.20 5.69
N LEU A 71 9.40 0.07 6.93
CA LEU A 71 10.30 0.10 8.10
C LEU A 71 10.30 -1.27 8.80
N VAL A 72 11.45 -1.66 9.33
CA VAL A 72 11.64 -2.85 10.17
C VAL A 72 12.69 -2.49 11.23
N PRO A 73 12.44 -2.77 12.53
CA PRO A 73 11.22 -3.32 13.13
C PRO A 73 10.15 -2.24 13.32
N GLN A 74 8.87 -2.60 13.17
CA GLN A 74 7.74 -1.70 13.44
C GLN A 74 6.98 -2.21 14.65
N THR A 75 6.94 -1.41 15.71
CA THR A 75 5.99 -1.61 16.81
C THR A 75 4.59 -1.17 16.36
N CYS A 76 3.55 -1.62 17.04
CA CYS A 76 2.18 -1.19 16.72
C CYS A 76 2.01 0.33 16.82
N GLN A 77 2.65 0.96 17.81
CA GLN A 77 2.69 2.41 17.92
C GLN A 77 3.31 3.08 16.69
N HIS A 78 4.44 2.53 16.20
CA HIS A 78 5.09 3.07 15.01
C HIS A 78 4.21 2.94 13.76
N ILE A 79 3.48 1.84 13.60
CA ILE A 79 2.53 1.65 12.48
C ILE A 79 1.42 2.70 12.55
N LYS A 80 0.82 2.88 13.73
CA LYS A 80 -0.27 3.84 13.95
C LYS A 80 0.16 5.27 13.62
N GLU A 81 1.31 5.71 14.14
CA GLU A 81 1.84 7.05 13.91
C GLU A 81 2.26 7.26 12.45
N LYS A 82 2.94 6.27 11.84
CA LYS A 82 3.49 6.40 10.49
C LYS A 82 2.41 6.51 9.41
N TYR A 83 1.32 5.77 9.57
CA TYR A 83 0.22 5.71 8.62
C TYR A 83 -1.02 6.49 9.07
N ALA A 84 -0.94 7.19 10.21
CA ALA A 84 -1.99 8.02 10.79
C ALA A 84 -3.30 7.29 11.07
N PHE A 85 -3.21 6.10 11.67
CA PHE A 85 -4.41 5.37 12.12
C PHE A 85 -5.10 6.11 13.26
N LEU A 86 -6.44 6.16 13.21
CA LEU A 86 -7.26 6.77 14.24
C LEU A 86 -7.46 5.81 15.43
N ASP A 87 -7.30 6.31 16.65
CA ASP A 87 -7.47 5.48 17.86
C ASP A 87 -8.89 5.52 18.46
N LYS A 88 -9.72 6.48 18.04
CA LYS A 88 -11.10 6.67 18.54
C LYS A 88 -12.05 7.10 17.42
N PRO A 89 -13.36 6.82 17.51
CA PRO A 89 -14.34 7.36 16.57
C PRO A 89 -14.29 8.89 16.56
N LEU A 90 -14.54 9.51 15.40
CA LEU A 90 -14.52 10.97 15.26
C LEU A 90 -15.84 11.61 15.69
N SER A 91 -16.93 10.85 15.72
CA SER A 91 -18.25 11.30 16.16
C SER A 91 -19.08 10.17 16.80
N GLN A 92 -20.11 10.55 17.57
CA GLN A 92 -21.07 9.60 18.12
C GLN A 92 -21.91 8.92 17.03
N GLU A 93 -22.18 9.66 15.94
CA GLU A 93 -22.88 9.13 14.77
C GLU A 93 -22.13 7.95 14.16
N GLU A 94 -20.83 8.12 13.88
CA GLU A 94 -19.99 7.06 13.33
C GLU A 94 -19.83 5.90 14.33
N GLN A 95 -19.74 6.17 15.63
CA GLN A 95 -19.67 5.12 16.65
C GLN A 95 -20.92 4.23 16.65
N ASN A 96 -22.10 4.82 16.42
CA ASN A 96 -23.38 4.12 16.40
C ASN A 96 -23.69 3.43 15.07
N PHE A 97 -22.84 3.63 14.05
CA PHE A 97 -23.01 3.08 12.71
C PHE A 97 -21.78 2.27 12.26
N PRO A 98 -21.46 1.14 12.93
CA PRO A 98 -20.30 0.34 12.56
C PRO A 98 -20.46 -0.30 11.18
N LEU A 99 -19.35 -0.33 10.42
CA LEU A 99 -19.25 -0.90 9.08
C LEU A 99 -18.33 -2.12 9.08
N ALA A 100 -18.51 -2.99 8.09
CA ALA A 100 -17.66 -4.15 7.84
C ALA A 100 -16.93 -4.00 6.49
N TYR A 101 -15.66 -4.34 6.46
CA TYR A 101 -14.80 -4.25 5.27
C TYR A 101 -14.12 -5.59 5.00
N GLY A 102 -14.17 -6.03 3.75
CA GLY A 102 -13.39 -7.16 3.26
C GLY A 102 -12.40 -6.70 2.19
N LEU A 103 -11.14 -7.06 2.36
CA LEU A 103 -10.07 -6.70 1.44
C LEU A 103 -9.43 -7.96 0.88
N LEU A 104 -9.39 -8.10 -0.44
CA LEU A 104 -8.57 -9.13 -1.10
C LEU A 104 -7.26 -8.50 -1.60
N VAL A 105 -6.14 -9.00 -1.07
CA VAL A 105 -4.81 -8.40 -1.26
C VAL A 105 -3.76 -9.45 -1.58
N TYR A 106 -2.74 -9.09 -2.37
CA TYR A 106 -1.66 -10.02 -2.74
C TYR A 106 -0.27 -9.38 -2.85
N ASP A 107 -0.18 -8.05 -2.94
CA ASP A 107 1.10 -7.33 -3.11
C ASP A 107 1.03 -5.88 -2.60
N ASN A 108 2.18 -5.20 -2.57
CA ASN A 108 2.42 -3.83 -2.14
C ASN A 108 1.90 -3.52 -0.72
N PRO A 109 2.65 -3.88 0.33
CA PRO A 109 2.17 -3.71 1.69
C PRO A 109 1.94 -2.23 2.01
N VAL A 110 2.78 -1.32 1.50
CA VAL A 110 2.67 0.13 1.75
C VAL A 110 1.35 0.68 1.25
N GLN A 111 0.93 0.29 0.05
CA GLN A 111 -0.38 0.65 -0.49
C GLN A 111 -1.51 0.14 0.40
N VAL A 112 -1.43 -1.11 0.86
CA VAL A 112 -2.45 -1.69 1.74
C VAL A 112 -2.50 -0.97 3.09
N TYR A 113 -1.35 -0.60 3.68
CA TYR A 113 -1.32 0.20 4.91
C TYR A 113 -2.02 1.55 4.74
N PHE A 114 -1.78 2.26 3.64
CA PHE A 114 -2.46 3.53 3.37
C PHE A 114 -3.96 3.37 3.09
N LEU A 115 -4.35 2.33 2.34
CA LEU A 115 -5.76 2.06 2.08
C LEU A 115 -6.51 1.78 3.39
N ILE A 116 -5.96 0.90 4.22
CA ILE A 116 -6.60 0.57 5.48
C ILE A 116 -6.57 1.78 6.42
N SER A 117 -5.48 2.55 6.49
CA SER A 117 -5.45 3.72 7.38
C SER A 117 -6.47 4.79 6.98
N ALA A 118 -6.75 4.95 5.68
CA ALA A 118 -7.80 5.84 5.20
C ALA A 118 -9.23 5.38 5.54
N LEU A 119 -9.45 4.06 5.66
CA LEU A 119 -10.76 3.47 5.97
C LEU A 119 -10.94 3.18 7.47
N TYR A 120 -9.85 3.08 8.22
CA TYR A 120 -9.85 2.54 9.57
C TYR A 120 -10.62 3.43 10.54
N GLN A 121 -11.59 2.82 11.20
CA GLN A 121 -12.21 3.37 12.40
C GLN A 121 -12.34 2.24 13.44
N PRO A 122 -12.13 2.52 14.73
CA PRO A 122 -12.08 1.48 15.76
C PRO A 122 -13.41 0.74 15.99
N GLN A 123 -14.54 1.33 15.63
CA GLN A 123 -15.86 0.69 15.69
C GLN A 123 -16.14 -0.24 14.49
N ASN A 124 -15.44 -0.06 13.37
CA ASN A 124 -15.61 -0.87 12.17
C ASN A 124 -14.91 -2.23 12.32
N GLN A 125 -15.29 -3.20 11.49
CA GLN A 125 -14.69 -4.52 11.45
C GLN A 125 -14.01 -4.75 10.09
N PHE A 126 -12.81 -5.32 10.10
CA PHE A 126 -12.00 -5.51 8.90
C PHE A 126 -11.58 -6.96 8.78
N CYS A 127 -11.69 -7.49 7.58
CA CYS A 127 -11.11 -8.76 7.20
C CYS A 127 -10.19 -8.58 5.98
N ILE A 128 -8.97 -9.07 6.09
CA ILE A 128 -7.97 -9.04 5.03
C ILE A 128 -7.73 -10.47 4.56
N ALA A 129 -8.29 -10.80 3.41
CA ALA A 129 -8.01 -12.02 2.66
C ALA A 129 -6.70 -11.85 1.89
N VAL A 130 -5.69 -12.67 2.21
CA VAL A 130 -4.37 -12.64 1.60
C VAL A 130 -4.23 -13.82 0.64
N ASP A 131 -3.99 -13.54 -0.64
CA ASP A 131 -3.74 -14.58 -1.64
C ASP A 131 -2.51 -15.43 -1.23
N GLU A 132 -2.65 -16.75 -1.33
CA GLU A 132 -1.57 -17.72 -1.12
C GLU A 132 -0.32 -17.39 -1.94
N ASN A 133 -0.49 -16.82 -3.15
CA ASN A 133 0.62 -16.42 -4.03
C ASN A 133 1.46 -15.25 -3.49
N ALA A 134 0.98 -14.53 -2.47
CA ALA A 134 1.70 -13.40 -1.91
C ALA A 134 3.02 -13.85 -1.28
N THR A 135 4.04 -12.99 -1.33
CA THR A 135 5.34 -13.30 -0.72
C THR A 135 5.23 -13.44 0.80
N ASP A 136 6.09 -14.25 1.42
CA ASP A 136 6.14 -14.41 2.88
C ASP A 136 6.34 -13.07 3.60
N ASN A 137 7.13 -12.17 3.00
CA ASN A 137 7.32 -10.84 3.54
C ASN A 137 6.00 -10.06 3.55
N PHE A 138 5.24 -10.10 2.46
CA PHE A 138 3.92 -9.47 2.39
C PHE A 138 2.95 -10.05 3.42
N LYS A 139 2.84 -11.39 3.49
CA LYS A 139 2.00 -12.09 4.49
C LYS A 139 2.35 -11.66 5.92
N LYS A 140 3.65 -11.59 6.24
CA LYS A 140 4.13 -11.09 7.55
C LYS A 140 3.72 -9.65 7.82
N GLN A 141 3.73 -8.76 6.83
CA GLN A 141 3.25 -7.39 7.00
C GLN A 141 1.74 -7.36 7.26
N MET A 142 0.95 -8.15 6.52
CA MET A 142 -0.50 -8.20 6.74
C MET A 142 -0.83 -8.74 8.13
N MET A 143 -0.17 -9.82 8.56
CA MET A 143 -0.37 -10.38 9.91
C MET A 143 -0.08 -9.37 11.02
N ARG A 144 0.89 -8.46 10.85
CA ARG A 144 1.15 -7.40 11.83
C ARG A 144 -0.05 -6.48 12.04
N LEU A 145 -0.86 -6.22 11.01
CA LEU A 145 -2.09 -5.45 11.18
C LEU A 145 -3.05 -6.15 12.14
N SER A 146 -3.27 -7.46 12.00
CA SER A 146 -4.11 -8.21 12.96
C SER A 146 -3.55 -8.25 14.37
N THR A 147 -2.22 -8.22 14.54
CA THR A 147 -1.61 -8.12 15.88
C THR A 147 -1.80 -6.75 16.51
N CYS A 148 -1.81 -5.68 15.71
CA CYS A 148 -1.85 -4.30 16.18
C CYS A 148 -3.25 -3.71 16.35
N PHE A 149 -4.24 -4.27 15.67
CA PHE A 149 -5.60 -3.76 15.63
C PHE A 149 -6.59 -4.89 15.95
N PRO A 150 -7.33 -4.80 17.06
CA PRO A 150 -8.18 -5.91 17.53
C PRO A 150 -9.40 -6.17 16.64
N ASN A 151 -9.77 -5.20 15.80
CA ASN A 151 -10.88 -5.26 14.84
C ASN A 151 -10.43 -5.59 13.42
N ILE A 152 -9.16 -5.99 13.23
CA ILE A 152 -8.62 -6.48 11.96
C ILE A 152 -8.32 -7.97 12.09
N VAL A 153 -8.96 -8.79 11.26
CA VAL A 153 -8.58 -10.20 11.05
C VAL A 153 -7.86 -10.35 9.72
N VAL A 154 -6.85 -11.21 9.69
CA VAL A 154 -6.12 -11.58 8.48
C VAL A 154 -6.31 -13.07 8.26
N MET A 155 -6.68 -13.46 7.05
CA MET A 155 -6.86 -14.85 6.65
C MET A 155 -6.15 -15.10 5.34
N GLU A 156 -5.44 -16.21 5.22
CA GLU A 156 -4.93 -16.66 3.92
C GLU A 156 -6.05 -17.31 3.12
N THR A 157 -6.07 -17.06 1.83
CA THR A 157 -7.01 -17.67 0.88
C THR A 157 -6.26 -18.58 -0.07
N PRO A 158 -6.90 -19.61 -0.64
CA PRO A 158 -6.31 -20.40 -1.71
C PRO A 158 -5.81 -19.51 -2.85
N LYS A 159 -4.84 -20.01 -3.60
CA LYS A 159 -4.31 -19.37 -4.82
C LYS A 159 -5.41 -18.74 -5.68
N VAL A 160 -5.39 -17.42 -5.77
CA VAL A 160 -6.37 -16.68 -6.58
C VAL A 160 -5.87 -16.61 -8.02
N LEU A 161 -6.61 -17.23 -8.94
CA LEU A 161 -6.37 -17.07 -10.37
C LEU A 161 -7.27 -15.94 -10.90
N TRP A 162 -6.70 -15.09 -11.77
CA TRP A 162 -7.47 -14.01 -12.38
C TRP A 162 -8.67 -14.55 -13.17
N CYS A 163 -9.82 -13.88 -13.05
CA CYS A 163 -11.11 -14.31 -13.60
C CYS A 163 -11.58 -15.71 -13.17
N SER A 164 -11.06 -16.25 -12.07
CA SER A 164 -11.54 -17.52 -11.50
C SER A 164 -12.50 -17.31 -10.33
N PHE A 165 -13.19 -18.39 -9.96
CA PHE A 165 -14.06 -18.45 -8.78
C PHE A 165 -13.30 -18.19 -7.45
N ALA A 166 -11.98 -18.35 -7.43
CA ALA A 166 -11.16 -18.13 -6.23
C ALA A 166 -11.21 -16.68 -5.70
N VAL A 167 -11.45 -15.69 -6.58
CA VAL A 167 -11.69 -14.30 -6.14
C VAL A 167 -12.93 -14.23 -5.25
N LEU A 168 -14.01 -14.90 -5.65
CA LEU A 168 -15.25 -14.93 -4.89
C LEU A 168 -15.05 -15.69 -3.57
N GLU A 169 -14.31 -16.80 -3.58
CA GLU A 169 -14.02 -17.56 -2.36
C GLU A 169 -13.28 -16.74 -1.31
N GLY A 170 -12.27 -15.96 -1.74
CA GLY A 170 -11.53 -15.09 -0.83
C GLY A 170 -12.42 -14.01 -0.20
N VAL A 171 -13.22 -13.32 -1.02
CA VAL A 171 -14.17 -12.31 -0.54
C VAL A 171 -15.26 -12.93 0.36
N TYR A 172 -15.80 -14.08 -0.03
CA TYR A 172 -16.84 -14.78 0.71
C TYR A 172 -16.36 -15.28 2.07
N SER A 173 -15.11 -15.73 2.18
CA SER A 173 -14.51 -16.12 3.46
C SER A 173 -14.56 -14.97 4.47
N CYS A 174 -14.21 -13.76 4.03
CA CYS A 174 -14.31 -12.56 4.87
C CYS A 174 -15.74 -12.25 5.30
N VAL A 175 -16.70 -12.28 4.36
CA VAL A 175 -18.13 -12.08 4.70
C VAL A 175 -18.59 -13.08 5.75
N LYS A 176 -18.28 -14.36 5.55
CA LYS A 176 -18.68 -15.45 6.44
C LYS A 176 -18.07 -15.29 7.84
N HIS A 177 -16.84 -14.80 7.94
CA HIS A 177 -16.21 -14.53 9.23
C HIS A 177 -16.88 -13.33 9.92
N LEU A 178 -16.98 -12.19 9.23
CA LEU A 178 -17.50 -10.95 9.81
C LEU A 178 -18.98 -11.06 10.21
N ALA A 179 -19.78 -11.83 9.47
CA ALA A 179 -21.20 -12.09 9.79
C ALA A 179 -21.42 -12.93 11.06
N LYS A 180 -20.39 -13.63 11.54
CA LYS A 180 -20.46 -14.40 12.80
C LYS A 180 -20.01 -13.59 14.01
N LEU A 181 -19.41 -12.43 13.80
CA LEU A 181 -19.00 -11.58 14.91
C LEU A 181 -20.25 -11.05 15.62
N PRO A 182 -20.19 -10.88 16.96
CA PRO A 182 -21.31 -10.32 17.72
C PRO A 182 -21.55 -8.83 17.41
N ASN A 183 -20.66 -8.19 16.67
CA ASN A 183 -20.72 -6.80 16.29
C ASN A 183 -21.87 -6.54 15.30
N ASN A 184 -22.76 -5.60 15.64
CA ASN A 184 -23.95 -5.25 14.85
C ASN A 184 -23.64 -4.24 13.72
N TRP A 185 -22.68 -4.58 12.86
CA TRP A 185 -22.33 -3.77 11.69
C TRP A 185 -23.49 -3.68 10.68
N LYS A 186 -23.57 -2.57 9.94
CA LYS A 186 -24.75 -2.23 9.12
C LYS A 186 -24.61 -2.58 7.65
N TYR A 187 -23.42 -2.33 7.09
CA TYR A 187 -23.11 -2.58 5.70
C TYR A 187 -21.74 -3.23 5.58
N TYR A 188 -21.59 -4.01 4.52
CA TYR A 188 -20.34 -4.64 4.13
C TYR A 188 -19.83 -4.03 2.82
N GLN A 189 -18.54 -3.69 2.79
CA GLN A 189 -17.88 -3.14 1.61
C GLN A 189 -16.68 -4.01 1.22
N VAL A 190 -16.54 -4.28 -0.08
CA VAL A 190 -15.43 -5.06 -0.64
C VAL A 190 -14.46 -4.11 -1.32
N PHE A 191 -13.17 -4.25 -1.02
CA PHE A 191 -12.09 -3.55 -1.70
C PHE A 191 -11.09 -4.56 -2.24
N ASN A 192 -10.50 -4.26 -3.39
CA ASN A 192 -9.38 -5.02 -3.93
C ASN A 192 -8.14 -4.12 -3.94
N ALA A 193 -6.96 -4.64 -3.60
CA ALA A 193 -5.71 -3.85 -3.58
C ALA A 193 -5.32 -3.21 -4.93
N VAL A 194 -6.04 -3.53 -6.01
CA VAL A 194 -5.83 -2.99 -7.36
C VAL A 194 -6.70 -1.75 -7.64
N ASP A 195 -7.54 -1.33 -6.69
CA ASP A 195 -8.30 -0.07 -6.79
C ASP A 195 -7.30 1.11 -6.69
N LYS A 196 -6.64 1.40 -7.82
CA LYS A 196 -5.88 2.61 -8.06
C LYS A 196 -6.88 3.75 -8.20
N THR A 197 -7.36 4.29 -7.08
CA THR A 197 -7.89 5.66 -7.06
C THR A 197 -6.79 6.68 -7.28
#